data_AF-A0A1F2YUC4-F1
#
_entry.id   AF-A0A1F2YUC4-F1
#
_cell.length_a   1.000
_cell.length_b   1.000
_cell.length_c   1.000
_cell.angle_alpha   90.00
_cell.angle_beta   90.00
_cell.angle_gamma   90.00
#
_symmetry.space_group_name_H-M   'P 1'
#
loop_
_entity.id
_entity.type
_entity.pdbx_description
1 polymer ?
#
loop_
_entity_poly.entity_id
_entity_poly.type
_entity_poly.pdbx_seq_one_letter_code
_entity_poly.pdbx_strand_id
1 'polypeptide(L)'
;MSNLILSAIAIAMVAIMVLVGVFYGGEMFSSYQAEANASRLISEGEQIAGTVSMYANEQHELPGQMTDLVVRNYFHEAPAKSVHTQWYFSKGYAVNEIGSGRPIHQSCLSARKRFGFDARKYCVNTAAAGCAPSTSISPEGCNSHCLRTCYDQENRAMWNPYLSKDDPCCIDNSEDMSITDPVFPQ
;
A
#
# COMPACT_ATOMS: atom_id res chain seq x y z
N MET A 1 38.83 -21.64 -38.11
CA MET A 1 38.95 -21.97 -36.66
C MET A 1 38.66 -20.78 -35.74
N SER A 2 38.75 -19.52 -36.21
CA SER A 2 38.38 -18.32 -35.43
C SER A 2 36.88 -18.25 -35.03
N ASN A 3 35.97 -18.83 -35.82
CA ASN A 3 34.53 -18.85 -35.51
C ASN A 3 34.14 -19.70 -34.28
N LEU A 4 34.94 -20.69 -33.89
CA LEU A 4 34.63 -21.54 -32.73
C LEU A 4 34.84 -20.81 -31.41
N ILE A 5 35.88 -19.98 -31.32
CA ILE A 5 36.17 -19.18 -30.12
C ILE A 5 35.11 -18.07 -29.97
N LEU A 6 34.76 -17.41 -31.07
CA LEU A 6 33.76 -16.34 -31.07
C LEU A 6 32.35 -16.85 -30.70
N SER A 7 31.97 -18.03 -31.20
CA SER A 7 30.70 -18.67 -30.83
C SER A 7 30.69 -19.15 -29.37
N ALA A 8 31.80 -19.70 -28.87
CA ALA A 8 31.89 -20.09 -27.45
C ALA A 8 31.76 -18.89 -26.50
N ILE A 9 32.40 -17.76 -26.84
CA ILE A 9 32.27 -16.52 -26.05
C ILE A 9 30.84 -15.96 -26.12
N ALA A 10 30.20 -15.99 -27.28
CA ALA A 10 28.82 -15.54 -27.43
C ALA A 10 27.84 -16.36 -26.56
N ILE A 11 28.00 -17.70 -26.54
CA ILE A 11 27.18 -18.58 -25.69
C ILE A 11 27.43 -18.29 -24.21
N ALA A 12 28.69 -18.08 -23.81
CA ALA A 12 29.03 -17.72 -22.43
C ALA A 12 28.41 -16.38 -21.99
N MET A 13 28.42 -15.36 -22.85
CA MET A 13 27.80 -14.06 -22.58
C MET A 13 26.28 -14.17 -22.42
N VAL A 14 25.61 -14.93 -23.28
CA VAL A 14 24.16 -15.18 -23.16
C VAL A 14 23.84 -15.92 -21.87
N ALA A 15 24.63 -16.94 -21.50
CA ALA A 15 24.44 -17.67 -20.26
C ALA A 15 24.57 -16.76 -19.02
N ILE A 16 25.53 -15.84 -19.02
CA ILE A 16 25.70 -14.84 -17.94
C ILE A 16 24.50 -13.89 -17.89
N MET A 17 24.02 -13.37 -19.03
CA MET A 17 22.84 -12.50 -19.05
C MET A 17 21.59 -13.20 -18.55
N VAL A 18 21.40 -14.48 -18.91
CA VAL A 18 20.28 -15.29 -18.41
C VAL A 18 20.39 -15.49 -16.90
N LEU A 19 21.58 -15.80 -16.37
CA LEU A 19 21.79 -15.92 -14.92
C LEU A 19 21.47 -14.62 -14.19
N VAL A 20 21.93 -13.48 -14.72
CA VAL A 20 21.60 -12.17 -14.15
C VAL A 20 20.09 -11.91 -14.20
N GLY A 21 19.42 -12.21 -15.31
CA GLY A 21 17.98 -12.07 -15.45
C GLY A 21 17.19 -12.96 -14.48
N VAL A 22 17.63 -14.20 -14.25
CA VAL A 22 16.97 -15.13 -13.33
C VAL A 22 17.17 -14.73 -11.87
N PHE A 23 18.39 -14.35 -11.47
CA PHE A 23 18.69 -14.04 -10.08
C PHE A 23 18.29 -12.60 -9.68
N TYR A 24 18.48 -11.61 -10.54
CA TYR A 24 18.21 -10.20 -10.23
C TYR A 24 16.89 -9.68 -10.84
N GLY A 25 16.37 -10.35 -11.88
CA GLY A 25 15.13 -9.91 -12.53
C GLY A 25 13.89 -10.12 -11.66
N GLY A 26 13.86 -11.15 -10.82
CA GLY A 26 12.73 -11.43 -9.94
C GLY A 26 12.46 -10.34 -8.91
N GLU A 27 13.50 -9.88 -8.20
CA GLU A 27 13.36 -8.82 -7.20
C GLU A 27 12.98 -7.47 -7.83
N MET A 28 13.63 -7.10 -8.94
CA MET A 28 13.29 -5.89 -9.69
C MET A 28 11.86 -5.93 -10.24
N PHE A 29 11.43 -7.05 -10.81
CA PHE A 29 10.05 -7.18 -11.30
C PHE A 29 9.04 -7.05 -10.14
N SER A 30 9.33 -7.65 -8.98
CA SER A 30 8.46 -7.54 -7.81
C SER A 30 8.35 -6.11 -7.27
N SER A 31 9.44 -5.32 -7.30
CA SER A 31 9.42 -3.93 -6.86
C SER A 31 8.65 -3.04 -7.83
N TYR A 32 8.84 -3.22 -9.14
CA TYR A 32 8.05 -2.50 -10.16
C TYR A 32 6.56 -2.84 -10.07
N GLN A 33 6.22 -4.11 -9.85
CA GLN A 33 4.84 -4.51 -9.66
C GLN A 33 4.25 -3.88 -8.39
N ALA A 34 5.02 -3.84 -7.30
CA ALA A 34 4.61 -3.16 -6.06
C ALA A 34 4.41 -1.65 -6.25
N GLU A 35 5.26 -0.97 -7.02
CA GLU A 35 5.11 0.45 -7.34
C GLU A 35 3.92 0.73 -8.27
N ALA A 36 3.68 -0.14 -9.25
CA ALA A 36 2.52 -0.06 -10.13
C ALA A 36 1.21 -0.25 -9.34
N ASN A 37 1.18 -1.24 -8.46
CA ASN A 37 0.05 -1.46 -7.55
C ASN A 37 -0.15 -0.29 -6.60
N ALA A 38 0.93 0.28 -6.06
CA ALA A 38 0.88 1.48 -5.23
C ALA A 38 0.26 2.68 -5.99
N SER A 39 0.69 2.91 -7.23
CA SER A 39 0.08 3.95 -8.08
C SER A 39 -1.41 3.71 -8.32
N ARG A 40 -1.79 2.46 -8.59
CA ARG A 40 -3.19 2.08 -8.80
C ARG A 40 -4.01 2.38 -7.55
N LEU A 41 -3.54 1.95 -6.38
CA LEU A 41 -4.22 2.17 -5.11
C LEU A 41 -4.41 3.66 -4.78
N ILE A 42 -3.37 4.48 -4.99
CA ILE A 42 -3.47 5.93 -4.78
C ILE A 42 -4.50 6.54 -5.74
N SER A 43 -4.43 6.17 -7.02
CA SER A 43 -5.36 6.69 -8.03
C SER A 43 -6.81 6.26 -7.79
N GLU A 44 -7.05 5.03 -7.32
CA GLU A 44 -8.36 4.56 -6.89
C GLU A 44 -8.85 5.38 -5.69
N GLY A 45 -8.00 5.60 -4.69
CA GLY A 45 -8.32 6.42 -3.51
C GLY A 45 -8.69 7.86 -3.85
N GLU A 46 -7.92 8.53 -4.72
CA GLU A 46 -8.20 9.89 -5.18
C GLU A 46 -9.53 9.98 -5.94
N GLN A 47 -9.86 8.98 -6.77
CA GLN A 47 -11.15 8.92 -7.46
C GLN A 47 -12.31 8.73 -6.48
N ILE A 48 -12.14 7.88 -5.47
CA ILE A 48 -13.15 7.70 -4.41
C ILE A 48 -13.33 9.01 -3.63
N ALA A 49 -12.24 9.66 -3.22
CA ALA A 49 -12.32 10.93 -2.48
C ALA A 49 -13.03 12.03 -3.30
N GLY A 50 -12.73 12.13 -4.60
CA GLY A 50 -13.38 13.09 -5.50
C GLY A 50 -14.88 12.83 -5.67
N THR A 51 -15.26 11.57 -5.90
CA THR A 51 -16.68 11.19 -6.07
C THR A 51 -17.48 11.30 -4.78
N VAL A 52 -16.89 10.95 -3.64
CA VAL A 52 -17.51 11.16 -2.31
C VAL A 52 -17.73 12.65 -2.05
N SER A 53 -16.77 13.51 -2.39
CA SER A 53 -16.93 14.96 -2.26
C SER A 53 -18.09 15.50 -3.12
N MET A 54 -18.21 15.03 -4.35
CA MET A 54 -19.35 15.36 -5.22
C MET A 54 -20.68 14.87 -4.63
N TYR A 55 -20.73 13.62 -4.18
CA TYR A 55 -21.92 13.05 -3.52
C TYR A 55 -22.32 13.85 -2.28
N ALA A 56 -21.36 14.18 -1.41
CA ALA A 56 -21.61 14.93 -0.19
C ALA A 56 -22.13 16.34 -0.46
N ASN A 57 -21.63 17.00 -1.51
CA ASN A 57 -22.09 18.33 -1.89
C ASN A 57 -23.52 18.33 -2.45
N GLU A 58 -23.90 17.29 -3.20
CA GLU A 58 -25.23 17.22 -3.84
C GLU A 58 -26.31 16.61 -2.95
N GLN A 59 -25.96 15.59 -2.15
CA GLN A 59 -26.91 14.86 -1.31
C GLN A 59 -26.97 15.37 0.14
N HIS A 60 -26.03 16.23 0.54
CA HIS A 60 -25.87 16.71 1.91
C HIS A 60 -25.67 15.59 2.95
N GLU A 61 -25.28 14.40 2.50
CA GLU A 61 -25.01 13.22 3.30
C GLU A 61 -23.78 12.49 2.75
N LEU A 62 -23.09 11.71 3.58
CA LEU A 62 -21.97 10.86 3.11
C LEU A 62 -22.53 9.53 2.57
N PRO A 63 -21.92 8.93 1.54
CA PRO A 63 -22.32 7.62 1.06
C PRO A 63 -22.06 6.56 2.15
N GLY A 64 -23.02 5.65 2.33
CA GLY A 64 -22.89 4.57 3.31
C GLY A 64 -22.07 3.40 2.78
N GLN A 65 -22.12 3.18 1.46
CA GLN A 65 -21.46 2.07 0.77
C GLN A 65 -21.05 2.48 -0.65
N MET A 66 -20.05 1.81 -1.22
CA MET A 66 -19.51 2.15 -2.54
C MET A 66 -20.57 2.06 -3.66
N THR A 67 -21.56 1.19 -3.49
CA THR A 67 -22.67 1.04 -4.43
C THR A 67 -23.55 2.28 -4.53
N ASP A 68 -23.62 3.11 -3.50
CA ASP A 68 -24.43 4.35 -3.52
C ASP A 68 -23.88 5.34 -4.56
N LEU A 69 -22.55 5.35 -4.74
CA LEU A 69 -21.88 6.17 -5.75
C LEU A 69 -22.14 5.67 -7.17
N VAL A 70 -22.25 4.35 -7.36
CA VAL A 70 -22.55 3.74 -8.66
C VAL A 70 -24.01 3.96 -9.04
N VAL A 71 -24.94 3.69 -8.13
CA VAL A 71 -26.39 3.83 -8.36
C VAL A 71 -26.76 5.27 -8.74
N ARG A 72 -26.06 6.26 -8.16
CA ARG A 72 -26.30 7.68 -8.44
C ARG A 72 -25.43 8.25 -9.57
N ASN A 73 -24.71 7.42 -10.31
CA ASN A 73 -23.86 7.79 -11.45
C ASN A 73 -22.67 8.74 -11.11
N TYR A 74 -22.18 8.75 -9.87
CA TYR A 74 -20.88 9.38 -9.55
C TYR A 74 -19.72 8.45 -9.94
N PHE A 75 -19.95 7.13 -9.89
CA PHE A 75 -19.05 6.12 -10.42
C PHE A 75 -19.71 5.34 -11.55
N HIS A 76 -18.98 5.08 -12.63
CA HIS A 76 -19.43 4.13 -13.65
C HIS A 76 -19.36 2.68 -13.15
N GLU A 77 -18.32 2.36 -12.41
CA GLU A 77 -18.11 1.06 -11.78
C GLU A 77 -17.31 1.29 -10.50
N ALA A 78 -17.65 0.58 -9.43
CA ALA A 78 -16.82 0.57 -8.23
C ALA A 78 -15.47 -0.09 -8.55
N PRO A 79 -14.37 0.33 -7.91
CA PRO A 79 -13.07 -0.34 -8.09
C PRO A 79 -13.19 -1.85 -7.90
N ALA A 80 -12.67 -2.61 -8.86
CA ALA A 80 -12.86 -4.05 -8.88
C ALA A 80 -12.32 -4.69 -7.59
N LYS A 81 -13.18 -5.48 -6.93
CA LYS A 81 -12.75 -6.33 -5.83
C LYS A 81 -11.72 -7.31 -6.36
N SER A 82 -10.49 -7.22 -5.84
CA SER A 82 -9.45 -8.21 -6.10
C SER A 82 -9.30 -9.14 -4.90
N VAL A 83 -8.55 -10.23 -5.07
CA VAL A 83 -8.18 -11.14 -3.96
C VAL A 83 -7.43 -10.40 -2.84
N HIS A 84 -6.91 -9.20 -3.13
CA HIS A 84 -5.93 -8.52 -2.31
C HIS A 84 -6.31 -7.08 -1.95
N THR A 85 -7.39 -6.55 -2.54
CA THR A 85 -7.82 -5.15 -2.38
C THR A 85 -9.34 -5.07 -2.48
N GLN A 86 -9.99 -4.52 -1.46
CA GLN A 86 -11.42 -4.21 -1.49
C GLN A 86 -11.66 -2.87 -0.82
N TRP A 87 -12.19 -1.91 -1.58
CA TRP A 87 -12.58 -0.62 -1.04
C TRP A 87 -13.97 -0.69 -0.41
N TYR A 88 -14.11 -0.07 0.76
CA TYR A 88 -15.38 0.09 1.47
C TYR A 88 -15.36 1.39 2.28
N PHE A 89 -16.53 1.82 2.74
CA PHE A 89 -16.63 2.93 3.67
C PHE A 89 -16.71 2.40 5.09
N SER A 90 -15.87 2.94 5.97
CA SER A 90 -15.94 2.71 7.41
C SER A 90 -15.76 4.01 8.14
N LYS A 91 -16.65 4.29 9.11
CA LYS A 91 -16.59 5.49 9.97
C LYS A 91 -16.50 6.83 9.20
N GLY A 92 -17.08 6.89 7.99
CA GLY A 92 -17.02 8.09 7.14
C GLY A 92 -15.72 8.24 6.34
N TYR A 93 -14.87 7.23 6.31
CA TYR A 93 -13.62 7.18 5.54
C TYR A 93 -13.69 6.08 4.48
N ALA A 94 -13.05 6.31 3.34
CA ALA A 94 -12.76 5.25 2.37
C ALA A 94 -11.58 4.43 2.89
N VAL A 95 -11.79 3.14 3.08
CA VAL A 95 -10.78 2.21 3.60
C VAL A 95 -10.59 1.09 2.58
N ASN A 96 -9.37 0.59 2.48
CA ASN A 96 -9.06 -0.56 1.65
C ASN A 96 -8.76 -1.77 2.54
N GLU A 97 -9.48 -2.85 2.33
CA GLU A 97 -9.12 -4.15 2.87
C GLU A 97 -8.00 -4.72 2.02
N ILE A 98 -6.82 -4.74 2.62
CA ILE A 98 -5.60 -5.13 1.95
C ILE A 98 -5.24 -6.51 2.43
N GLY A 99 -5.24 -7.47 1.52
CA GLY A 99 -4.99 -8.88 1.83
C GLY A 99 -3.61 -9.11 2.46
N SER A 100 -3.40 -10.31 2.99
CA SER A 100 -2.12 -10.70 3.57
C SER A 100 -1.11 -11.14 2.51
N GLY A 101 0.17 -10.77 2.67
CA GLY A 101 1.27 -11.35 1.90
C GLY A 101 2.35 -10.35 1.51
N ARG A 102 3.53 -10.87 1.11
CA ARG A 102 4.69 -10.03 0.74
C ARG A 102 4.40 -9.03 -0.39
N PRO A 103 3.80 -9.40 -1.54
CA PRO A 103 3.63 -8.44 -2.65
C PRO A 103 2.74 -7.25 -2.28
N ILE A 104 1.73 -7.51 -1.47
CA ILE A 104 0.76 -6.53 -1.02
C ILE A 104 1.41 -5.59 0.01
N HIS A 105 2.11 -6.17 1.00
CA HIS A 105 2.90 -5.42 1.96
C HIS A 105 3.88 -4.49 1.23
N GLN A 106 4.62 -5.01 0.25
CA GLN A 106 5.57 -4.23 -0.55
C GLN A 106 4.89 -3.09 -1.31
N SER A 107 3.70 -3.34 -1.87
CA SER A 107 2.88 -2.30 -2.53
C SER A 107 2.52 -1.18 -1.56
N CYS A 108 2.16 -1.53 -0.32
CA CYS A 108 1.84 -0.53 0.69
C CYS A 108 3.02 0.25 1.22
N LEU A 109 4.17 -0.39 1.41
CA LEU A 109 5.40 0.33 1.71
C LEU A 109 5.76 1.31 0.59
N SER A 110 5.54 0.92 -0.67
CA SER A 110 5.79 1.78 -1.83
C SER A 110 4.79 2.94 -1.94
N ALA A 111 3.51 2.72 -1.61
CA ALA A 111 2.50 3.79 -1.56
C ALA A 111 2.83 4.82 -0.47
N ARG A 112 3.05 4.34 0.76
CA ARG A 112 3.39 5.16 1.94
C ARG A 112 4.69 5.94 1.78
N LYS A 113 5.66 5.40 1.04
CA LYS A 113 6.89 6.13 0.68
C LYS A 113 6.59 7.46 -0.04
N ARG A 114 5.54 7.53 -0.86
CA ARG A 114 5.14 8.77 -1.57
C ARG A 114 4.60 9.84 -0.62
N PHE A 115 4.04 9.43 0.51
CA PHE A 115 3.58 10.31 1.58
C PHE A 115 4.68 10.61 2.61
N GLY A 116 5.93 10.22 2.34
CA GLY A 116 7.08 10.48 3.21
C GLY A 116 7.37 9.40 4.26
N PHE A 117 6.62 8.30 4.29
CA PHE A 117 6.80 7.21 5.24
C PHE A 117 7.66 6.07 4.67
N ASP A 118 8.99 6.28 4.63
CA ASP A 118 9.93 5.29 4.10
C ASP A 118 10.40 4.28 5.18
N ALA A 119 9.61 3.23 5.39
CA ALA A 119 9.95 2.21 6.38
C ALA A 119 11.20 1.40 6.04
N ARG A 120 11.50 1.25 4.75
CA ARG A 120 12.70 0.52 4.33
C ARG A 120 13.96 1.25 4.72
N LYS A 121 13.89 2.58 4.88
CA LYS A 121 15.02 3.40 5.30
C LYS A 121 15.04 3.60 6.81
N TYR A 122 13.90 3.89 7.43
CA TYR A 122 13.85 4.36 8.80
C TYR A 122 13.40 3.30 9.82
N CYS A 123 12.84 2.18 9.37
CA CYS A 123 12.22 1.18 10.24
C CYS A 123 12.74 -0.23 9.96
N VAL A 124 14.00 -0.37 9.57
CA VAL A 124 14.60 -1.69 9.26
C VAL A 124 14.68 -2.58 10.51
N ASN A 125 14.85 -1.96 11.68
CA ASN A 125 14.91 -2.64 12.97
C ASN A 125 14.43 -1.71 14.09
N THR A 126 14.28 -2.27 15.30
CA THR A 126 13.83 -1.56 16.50
C THR A 126 14.72 -0.37 16.85
N ALA A 127 16.04 -0.48 16.63
CA ALA A 127 16.99 0.59 16.91
C ALA A 127 16.83 1.77 15.94
N ALA A 128 16.64 1.50 14.64
CA ALA A 128 16.41 2.52 13.62
C ALA A 128 15.02 3.18 13.79
N ALA A 129 14.02 2.37 14.11
CA ALA A 129 12.66 2.86 14.33
C ALA A 129 12.53 3.64 15.64
N GLY A 130 13.43 3.44 16.61
CA GLY A 130 13.32 4.02 17.96
C GLY A 130 12.23 3.38 18.82
N CYS A 131 11.60 2.32 18.31
CA CYS A 131 10.43 1.68 18.92
C CYS A 131 10.30 0.21 18.46
N ALA A 132 9.54 -0.58 19.21
CA ALA A 132 9.17 -1.93 18.80
C ALA A 132 7.91 -1.92 17.92
N PRO A 133 7.78 -2.84 16.94
CA PRO A 133 6.54 -3.05 16.23
C PRO A 133 5.41 -3.35 17.21
N SER A 134 4.29 -2.64 17.08
CA SER A 134 3.07 -2.93 17.81
C SER A 134 1.92 -3.07 16.84
N THR A 135 1.09 -4.08 17.09
CA THR A 135 -0.10 -4.41 16.30
C THR A 135 -1.34 -3.68 16.81
N SER A 136 -1.25 -3.07 17.99
CA SER A 136 -2.41 -2.59 18.77
C SER A 136 -2.27 -1.14 19.25
N ILE A 137 -1.07 -0.56 19.18
CA ILE A 137 -0.77 0.78 19.70
C ILE A 137 0.21 1.42 18.71
N SER A 138 -0.07 2.63 18.21
CA SER A 138 0.97 3.37 17.49
C SER A 138 2.08 3.68 18.49
N PRO A 139 3.34 3.28 18.26
CA PRO A 139 4.30 3.40 19.34
C PRO A 139 4.73 4.88 19.47
N GLU A 140 4.41 5.49 20.60
CA GLU A 140 4.97 6.79 20.96
C GLU A 140 6.51 6.71 20.94
N GLY A 141 7.15 7.75 20.41
CA GLY A 141 8.62 7.80 20.30
C GLY A 141 9.21 7.05 19.09
N CYS A 142 8.40 6.45 18.21
CA CYS A 142 8.88 6.02 16.90
C CYS A 142 9.39 7.20 16.08
N ASN A 143 10.33 6.92 15.19
CA ASN A 143 10.66 7.80 14.07
C ASN A 143 9.37 8.18 13.31
N SER A 144 9.19 9.47 13.02
CA SER A 144 7.98 9.98 12.35
C SER A 144 7.77 9.38 10.95
N HIS A 145 8.83 8.88 10.31
CA HIS A 145 8.74 8.15 9.04
C HIS A 145 8.30 6.67 9.21
N CYS A 146 8.20 6.19 10.46
CA CYS A 146 7.78 4.86 10.87
C CYS A 146 6.36 4.75 11.44
N LEU A 147 5.70 5.87 11.73
CA LEU A 147 4.47 5.90 12.54
C LEU A 147 3.23 5.44 11.77
N ARG A 148 2.50 4.41 12.24
CA ARG A 148 1.52 3.66 11.41
C ARG A 148 0.45 2.89 12.18
N THR A 149 -0.48 3.63 12.78
CA THR A 149 -1.86 3.14 12.91
C THR A 149 -2.74 4.11 12.16
N CYS A 150 -3.71 3.62 11.39
CA CYS A 150 -4.67 4.48 10.70
C CYS A 150 -5.67 5.15 11.64
N TYR A 151 -5.69 4.70 12.88
CA TYR A 151 -6.51 5.26 13.95
C TYR A 151 -5.68 5.98 14.98
N ASP A 152 -6.33 6.94 15.64
CA ASP A 152 -5.83 7.58 16.83
C ASP A 152 -5.67 6.52 17.96
N GLN A 153 -4.57 6.64 18.72
CA GLN A 153 -4.27 5.72 19.82
C GLN A 153 -5.24 5.87 20.98
N GLU A 154 -5.66 7.10 21.25
CA GLU A 154 -6.57 7.43 22.34
C GLU A 154 -8.02 7.12 21.96
N ASN A 155 -8.35 7.25 20.67
CA ASN A 155 -9.68 6.95 20.16
C ASN A 155 -9.66 6.23 18.81
N ARG A 156 -9.80 4.90 18.84
CA ARG A 156 -9.86 4.04 17.64
C ARG A 156 -11.07 4.29 16.72
N ALA A 157 -12.02 5.12 17.12
CA ALA A 157 -13.10 5.57 16.24
C ALA A 157 -12.67 6.73 15.34
N MET A 158 -11.55 7.40 15.64
CA MET A 158 -11.04 8.54 14.91
C MET A 158 -9.81 8.17 14.07
N TRP A 159 -9.71 8.79 12.89
CA TRP A 159 -8.54 8.67 12.03
C TRP A 159 -7.30 9.29 12.67
N ASN A 160 -6.13 8.69 12.45
CA ASN A 160 -4.86 9.21 12.95
C ASN A 160 -4.55 10.58 12.30
N PRO A 161 -4.47 11.69 13.08
CA PRO A 161 -4.26 13.02 12.54
C PRO A 161 -2.88 13.22 11.90
N TYR A 162 -1.91 12.36 12.22
CA TYR A 162 -0.55 12.40 11.65
C TYR A 162 -0.44 11.67 10.32
N LEU A 163 -1.52 11.00 9.88
CA LEU A 163 -1.53 10.22 8.66
C LEU A 163 -2.39 10.92 7.61
N SER A 164 -1.92 10.91 6.35
CA SER A 164 -2.70 11.45 5.24
C SER A 164 -4.03 10.72 5.14
N LYS A 165 -5.14 11.45 5.04
CA LYS A 165 -6.46 10.87 4.77
C LYS A 165 -6.51 10.15 3.42
N ASP A 166 -5.55 10.45 2.55
CA ASP A 166 -5.40 9.85 1.23
C ASP A 166 -4.48 8.63 1.22
N ASP A 167 -4.02 8.13 2.38
CA ASP A 167 -3.20 6.90 2.44
C ASP A 167 -4.08 5.69 2.09
N PRO A 168 -3.91 5.08 0.91
CA PRO A 168 -4.76 3.97 0.48
C PRO A 168 -4.39 2.66 1.17
N CYS A 169 -3.32 2.65 1.97
CA CYS A 169 -2.82 1.48 2.67
C CYS A 169 -3.27 1.39 4.11
N CYS A 170 -4.24 2.21 4.46
CA CYS A 170 -4.93 2.11 5.72
C CYS A 170 -5.97 1.02 5.72
N ILE A 171 -5.79 0.10 6.67
CA ILE A 171 -6.68 -1.04 6.91
C ILE A 171 -7.50 -0.73 8.15
N ASP A 172 -8.82 -0.99 8.12
CA ASP A 172 -9.62 -0.96 9.34
C ASP A 172 -9.35 -2.18 10.19
N ASN A 173 -8.42 -2.02 11.14
CA ASN A 173 -8.12 -3.00 12.16
C ASN A 173 -8.66 -2.59 13.54
N SER A 174 -9.58 -1.62 13.60
CA SER A 174 -10.16 -1.18 14.86
C SER A 174 -11.02 -2.28 15.52
N GLU A 175 -11.58 -3.18 14.72
CA GLU A 175 -12.39 -4.32 15.15
C GLU A 175 -11.57 -5.61 15.29
N ASP A 176 -10.42 -5.73 14.61
CA ASP A 176 -9.55 -6.91 14.64
C ASP A 176 -8.07 -6.53 14.81
N MET A 177 -7.56 -6.73 16.03
CA MET A 177 -6.16 -6.44 16.40
C MET A 177 -5.13 -7.44 15.84
N SER A 178 -5.60 -8.52 15.21
CA SER A 178 -4.71 -9.46 14.50
C SER A 178 -4.23 -8.89 13.17
N ILE A 179 -4.96 -7.90 12.63
CA ILE A 179 -4.62 -7.20 11.39
C ILE A 179 -3.73 -6.02 11.72
N THR A 180 -2.60 -5.91 11.01
CA THR A 180 -1.59 -4.88 11.27
C THR A 180 -1.30 -4.07 10.04
N ASP A 181 -1.22 -2.76 10.24
CA ASP A 181 -0.65 -1.87 9.25
C ASP A 181 0.79 -2.30 8.89
N PRO A 182 1.15 -2.29 7.61
CA PRO A 182 2.52 -2.59 7.19
C PRO A 182 3.49 -1.51 7.66
N VAL A 183 4.25 -1.79 8.73
CA VAL A 183 5.19 -0.84 9.36
C VAL A 183 6.65 -1.14 9.12
N PHE A 184 7.01 -2.42 9.13
CA PHE A 184 8.39 -2.86 8.98
C PHE A 184 8.52 -3.60 7.65
N PRO A 185 9.61 -3.38 6.90
CA PRO A 185 9.92 -4.26 5.79
C PRO A 185 10.09 -5.69 6.34
N GLN A 186 9.22 -6.62 5.91
CA GLN A 186 9.33 -8.06 6.18
C GLN A 186 10.23 -8.74 5.15
#